data_AF-R7W296-F1
#
_entry.id   AF-R7W296-F1
#
_cell.length_a   1.000
_cell.length_b   1.000
_cell.length_c   1.000
_cell.angle_alpha   90.00
_cell.angle_beta   90.00
_cell.angle_gamma   90.00
#
_symmetry.space_group_name_H-M   'P 1'
#
loop_
_entity.id
_entity.type
_entity.pdbx_description
1 polymer ?
#
loop_
_entity_poly.entity_id
_entity_poly.type
_entity_poly.pdbx_seq_one_letter_code
_entity_poly.pdbx_strand_id
1 'polypeptide(L)'
;MAGRGGAFALVALCMLELALLHGAGAGEPLVPAMFVFGDSTMDVGNNNQLPDCKPECRADYPQYGVDHPSHAPTGRFSNGYNLADQIGAVKYFFPFNFSSRGY
;
A
#
# COMPACT_ATOMS: atom_id res chain seq x y z
N MET A 1 22.19 26.14 45.40
CA MET A 1 20.83 26.25 44.83
C MET A 1 20.91 25.81 43.37
N ALA A 2 20.70 24.52 43.07
CA ALA A 2 20.56 24.08 41.69
C ALA A 2 19.24 24.66 41.16
N GLY A 3 19.30 25.58 40.20
CA GLY A 3 18.14 26.30 39.71
C GLY A 3 17.12 25.33 39.13
N ARG A 4 15.84 25.48 39.50
CA ARG A 4 14.72 24.66 39.02
C ARG A 4 14.67 24.56 37.48
N GLY A 5 15.22 25.53 36.76
CA GLY A 5 15.36 25.50 35.30
C GLY A 5 16.28 24.40 34.74
N GLY A 6 17.27 23.93 35.50
CA GLY A 6 18.15 22.85 35.06
C GLY A 6 17.42 21.50 34.95
N ALA A 7 16.46 21.24 35.83
CA ALA A 7 15.64 20.03 35.79
C ALA A 7 14.74 20.01 34.55
N PHE A 8 14.12 21.14 34.19
CA PHE A 8 13.30 21.25 32.98
C PHE A 8 14.13 21.12 31.71
N ALA A 9 15.34 21.69 31.68
CA ALA A 9 16.26 21.54 30.56
C ALA A 9 16.66 20.08 30.35
N LEU A 10 16.98 19.34 31.42
CA LEU A 10 17.32 17.92 31.35
C LEU A 10 16.15 17.06 30.87
N VAL A 11 14.94 17.31 31.36
CA VAL A 11 13.75 16.58 30.90
C VAL A 11 13.48 16.87 29.42
N ALA A 12 13.58 18.12 28.98
CA ALA A 12 13.41 18.48 27.57
C ALA A 12 14.47 17.82 26.68
N LEU A 13 15.72 17.73 27.15
CA LEU A 13 16.82 17.08 26.44
C LEU A 13 16.57 15.57 26.33
N CYS A 14 16.16 14.91 27.41
CA CYS A 14 15.78 13.49 27.38
C CYS A 14 14.60 13.23 26.43
N MET A 15 13.58 14.10 26.41
CA MET A 15 12.43 13.94 25.51
C MET A 15 12.82 14.15 24.04
N LEU A 16 13.77 15.05 23.76
CA LEU A 16 14.32 15.26 22.43
C LEU A 16 15.16 14.06 21.96
N GLU A 17 16.02 13.53 22.82
CA GLU A 17 16.78 12.30 22.55
C GLU A 17 15.84 11.12 22.27
N LEU A 18 14.78 10.98 23.07
CA LEU A 18 13.77 9.94 22.87
C LEU A 18 13.04 10.12 21.53
N ALA A 19 12.66 11.34 21.17
CA ALA A 19 12.00 11.62 19.90
C ALA A 19 12.90 11.34 18.68
N LEU A 20 14.19 11.61 18.78
CA LEU A 20 15.17 11.33 17.73
C LEU A 20 15.48 9.83 17.59
N LEU A 21 15.43 9.07 18.69
CA LEU A 21 15.56 7.60 18.68
C LEU A 21 14.34 6.89 18.08
N HIS A 22 13.15 7.51 18.11
CA HIS A 22 11.93 7.00 17.45
C HIS A 22 11.85 7.38 15.96
N GLY A 23 13.01 7.60 15.30
CA GLY A 23 13.07 7.70 13.85
C GLY A 23 12.25 6.57 13.24
N ALA A 24 11.22 6.93 12.46
CA ALA A 24 10.23 6.01 11.94
C ALA A 24 10.92 4.91 11.12
N GLY A 25 11.19 3.78 11.77
CA GLY A 25 11.60 2.56 11.11
C GLY A 25 10.41 2.06 10.32
N ALA A 26 10.25 2.55 9.10
CA ALA A 26 9.43 1.88 8.10
C ALA A 26 10.10 0.52 7.87
N GLY A 27 9.62 -0.52 8.57
CA GLY A 27 10.12 -1.87 8.39
C GLY A 27 10.06 -2.24 6.91
N GLU A 28 11.13 -2.85 6.42
CA GLU A 28 11.19 -3.35 5.04
C GLU A 28 9.99 -4.26 4.79
N PRO A 29 9.27 -4.10 3.65
CA PRO A 29 8.11 -4.93 3.36
C PRO A 29 8.55 -6.40 3.28
N LEU A 30 7.91 -7.26 4.07
CA LEU A 30 8.19 -8.70 4.18
C LEU A 30 8.23 -9.41 2.81
N VAL A 31 7.48 -8.89 1.86
CA VAL A 31 7.57 -9.28 0.46
C VAL A 31 8.01 -8.01 -0.29
N PRO A 32 9.08 -7.97 -1.07
CA PRO A 32 9.48 -6.74 -1.75
C PRO A 32 8.62 -6.43 -2.99
N ALA A 33 8.10 -7.46 -3.67
CA ALA A 33 7.30 -7.31 -4.88
C ALA A 33 6.28 -8.46 -5.04
N MET A 34 5.21 -8.23 -5.81
CA MET A 34 4.24 -9.25 -6.21
C MET A 34 4.14 -9.26 -7.74
N PHE A 35 4.29 -10.43 -8.34
CA PHE A 35 4.05 -10.63 -9.77
C PHE A 35 2.72 -11.37 -9.92
N VAL A 36 1.77 -10.74 -10.61
CA VAL A 36 0.42 -11.27 -10.78
C VAL A 36 0.21 -11.61 -12.24
N PHE A 37 -0.14 -12.87 -12.49
CA PHE A 37 -0.53 -13.37 -13.80
C PHE A 37 -2.02 -13.71 -13.75
N GLY A 38 -2.74 -13.44 -14.83
CA GLY A 38 -4.17 -13.68 -14.88
C GLY A 38 -4.82 -13.07 -16.11
N ASP A 39 -6.12 -12.81 -15.96
CA ASP A 39 -6.99 -12.21 -16.95
C ASP A 39 -7.51 -10.86 -16.45
N SER A 40 -8.68 -10.44 -16.96
CA SER A 40 -9.36 -9.20 -16.55
C SER A 40 -9.59 -9.08 -15.05
N THR A 41 -9.69 -10.18 -14.31
CA THR A 41 -9.88 -10.18 -12.85
C THR A 41 -8.68 -9.65 -12.08
N MET A 42 -7.49 -9.66 -12.69
CA MET A 42 -6.23 -9.22 -12.10
C MET A 42 -5.60 -8.05 -12.85
N ASP A 43 -6.17 -7.64 -13.99
CA ASP A 43 -5.66 -6.51 -14.76
C ASP A 43 -5.92 -5.18 -14.03
N VAL A 44 -4.88 -4.35 -13.99
CA VAL A 44 -4.84 -3.01 -13.39
C VAL A 44 -4.68 -1.90 -14.43
N GLY A 45 -4.89 -2.22 -15.70
CA GLY A 45 -4.90 -1.29 -16.83
C GLY A 45 -3.83 -1.58 -17.87
N ASN A 46 -3.19 -2.75 -17.80
CA ASN A 46 -2.15 -3.17 -18.74
C ASN A 46 -2.71 -3.17 -20.18
N ASN A 47 -3.93 -3.66 -20.36
CA ASN A 47 -4.53 -3.75 -21.69
C ASN A 47 -4.87 -2.39 -22.30
N ASN A 48 -4.97 -1.32 -21.50
CA ASN A 48 -5.21 0.04 -22.01
C ASN A 48 -4.00 0.58 -22.79
N GLN A 49 -2.83 -0.03 -22.62
CA GLN A 49 -1.58 0.36 -23.27
C GLN A 49 -1.27 -0.49 -24.52
N LEU A 50 -2.06 -1.53 -24.79
CA LEU A 50 -1.83 -2.44 -25.91
C LEU A 50 -2.39 -1.84 -27.22
N PRO A 51 -1.56 -1.61 -28.26
CA PRO A 51 -2.00 -0.97 -29.50
C PRO A 51 -3.08 -1.76 -30.25
N ASP A 52 -2.91 -3.08 -30.36
CA ASP A 52 -3.77 -3.98 -31.13
C ASP A 52 -4.92 -4.59 -30.29
N CYS A 53 -5.08 -4.09 -29.07
CA CYS A 53 -6.12 -4.53 -28.16
C CYS A 53 -7.48 -4.02 -28.65
N LYS A 54 -8.40 -4.97 -28.88
CA LYS A 54 -9.78 -4.65 -29.20
C LYS A 54 -10.43 -3.86 -28.07
N PRO A 55 -11.46 -3.04 -28.36
CA PRO A 55 -12.12 -2.24 -27.34
C PRO A 55 -12.51 -3.09 -26.12
N GLU A 56 -13.10 -4.28 -26.32
CA GLU A 56 -13.64 -5.12 -25.23
C GLU A 56 -12.56 -5.59 -24.24
N CYS A 57 -11.31 -5.58 -24.67
CA CYS A 57 -10.17 -5.98 -23.86
C CYS A 57 -9.60 -4.82 -23.03
N ARG A 58 -10.18 -3.61 -23.07
CA ARG A 58 -9.73 -2.45 -22.29
C ARG A 58 -10.58 -2.23 -21.04
N ALA A 59 -9.94 -1.71 -20.00
CA ALA A 59 -10.51 -1.41 -18.69
C ALA A 59 -10.66 0.11 -18.45
N ASP A 60 -10.72 0.92 -19.51
CA ASP A 60 -10.88 2.36 -19.48
C ASP A 60 -12.28 2.84 -19.89
N TYR A 61 -13.27 1.93 -19.91
CA TYR A 61 -14.66 2.31 -20.20
C TYR A 61 -15.31 3.05 -19.04
N PRO A 62 -16.25 3.98 -19.32
CA PRO A 62 -16.93 4.77 -18.31
C PRO A 62 -17.71 3.96 -17.26
N GLN A 63 -18.11 2.73 -17.56
CA GLN A 63 -18.85 1.91 -16.60
C GLN A 63 -17.93 1.37 -15.49
N TYR A 64 -16.66 1.13 -15.82
CA TYR A 64 -15.67 0.70 -14.84
C TYR A 64 -15.33 1.89 -13.93
N GLY A 65 -15.42 1.69 -12.63
CA GLY A 65 -15.23 2.75 -11.64
C GLY A 65 -16.41 3.72 -11.44
N VAL A 66 -17.62 3.39 -11.91
CA VAL A 66 -18.80 4.25 -11.71
C VAL A 66 -19.12 4.48 -10.23
N ASP A 67 -18.94 3.44 -9.39
CA ASP A 67 -19.13 3.51 -7.93
C ASP A 67 -17.84 3.87 -7.17
N HIS A 68 -16.73 4.07 -7.89
CA HIS A 68 -15.47 4.49 -7.27
C HIS A 68 -15.57 5.96 -6.84
N PRO A 69 -14.93 6.41 -5.75
CA PRO A 69 -14.99 7.81 -5.29
C PRO A 69 -14.57 8.85 -6.34
N SER A 70 -13.77 8.45 -7.33
CA SER A 70 -13.39 9.31 -8.46
C SER A 70 -14.42 9.38 -9.58
N HIS A 71 -15.44 8.51 -9.57
CA HIS A 71 -16.45 8.34 -10.63
C HIS A 71 -15.84 8.26 -12.03
N ALA A 72 -14.70 7.58 -12.14
CA ALA A 72 -13.90 7.52 -13.36
C ALA A 72 -13.26 6.13 -13.50
N PRO A 73 -12.91 5.72 -14.74
CA PRO A 73 -12.26 4.45 -14.99
C PRO A 73 -10.99 4.28 -14.18
N THR A 74 -10.92 3.21 -13.40
CA THR A 74 -9.79 2.88 -12.53
C THR A 74 -8.70 2.08 -13.25
N GLY A 75 -8.96 1.65 -14.49
CA GLY A 75 -8.12 0.69 -15.20
C GLY A 75 -8.37 -0.77 -14.77
N ARG A 76 -9.37 -1.05 -13.93
CA ARG A 76 -9.78 -2.42 -13.57
C ARG A 76 -11.10 -2.73 -14.23
N PHE A 77 -11.36 -4.01 -14.56
CA PHE A 77 -12.65 -4.49 -15.09
C PHE A 77 -13.72 -4.59 -13.99
N SER A 78 -13.86 -3.56 -13.16
CA SER A 78 -14.78 -3.52 -12.02
C SER A 78 -15.09 -2.08 -11.61
N ASN A 79 -15.94 -1.92 -10.59
CA ASN A 79 -16.26 -0.61 -10.01
C ASN A 79 -15.23 -0.13 -8.97
N GLY A 80 -14.04 -0.75 -8.89
CA GLY A 80 -13.03 -0.38 -7.91
C GLY A 80 -11.76 -1.23 -7.99
N TYR A 81 -11.16 -1.49 -6.83
CA TYR A 81 -9.95 -2.30 -6.72
C TYR A 81 -10.24 -3.79 -6.87
N ASN A 82 -9.36 -4.49 -7.59
CA ASN A 82 -9.48 -5.93 -7.81
C ASN A 82 -8.78 -6.73 -6.69
N LEU A 83 -8.75 -8.07 -6.81
CA LEU A 83 -8.14 -8.93 -5.80
C LEU A 83 -6.61 -8.72 -5.69
N ALA A 84 -5.93 -8.42 -6.80
CA ALA A 84 -4.50 -8.11 -6.78
C ALA A 84 -4.19 -6.84 -5.98
N ASP A 85 -5.00 -5.79 -6.15
CA ASP A 85 -4.91 -4.56 -5.36
C ASP A 85 -5.12 -4.85 -3.87
N GLN A 86 -6.13 -5.67 -3.54
CA GLN A 86 -6.43 -6.04 -2.15
C GLN A 86 -5.27 -6.83 -1.52
N ILE A 87 -4.74 -7.84 -2.20
CA ILE A 87 -3.59 -8.63 -1.68
C ILE A 87 -2.35 -7.74 -1.53
N GLY A 88 -2.10 -6.85 -2.49
CA GLY A 88 -1.03 -5.87 -2.44
C GLY A 88 -1.12 -4.94 -1.23
N ALA A 89 -2.33 -4.48 -0.90
CA ALA A 89 -2.58 -3.65 0.28
C ALA A 89 -2.52 -4.44 1.60
N VAL A 90 -3.04 -5.65 1.61
CA VAL A 90 -3.12 -6.54 2.78
C VAL A 90 -1.75 -7.04 3.24
N LYS A 91 -0.72 -6.91 2.41
CA LYS A 91 0.69 -7.11 2.76
C LYS A 91 1.18 -6.23 3.91
N TYR A 92 0.49 -5.12 4.20
CA TYR A 92 0.71 -4.31 5.40
C TYR A 92 -0.15 -4.74 6.61
N PHE A 93 -1.06 -5.72 6.46
CA PHE A 93 -2.11 -6.03 7.42
C PHE A 93 -2.17 -7.49 7.90
N PHE A 94 -1.65 -8.48 7.15
CA PHE A 94 -1.54 -9.85 7.68
C PHE A 94 -0.11 -10.20 8.14
N PRO A 95 0.10 -10.50 9.44
CA PRO A 95 1.30 -11.15 9.91
C PRO A 95 1.23 -12.66 9.59
N PHE A 96 1.11 -13.05 8.31
CA PHE A 96 1.30 -14.44 7.92
C PHE A 96 2.79 -14.77 7.98
N ASN A 97 3.27 -15.02 9.20
CA ASN A 97 4.56 -15.63 9.49
C ASN A 97 4.52 -17.10 9.07
N PHE A 98 4.70 -17.36 7.76
CA PHE A 98 4.85 -18.72 7.22
C PHE A 98 6.12 -19.43 7.71
N SER A 99 7.02 -18.74 8.42
CA SER A 99 8.24 -19.35 9.00
C SER A 99 7.97 -20.21 10.23
N SER A 100 6.72 -20.38 10.67
CA SER A 100 6.38 -21.17 11.87
C SER A 100 5.54 -22.43 11.62
N ARG A 101 5.33 -22.82 10.35
CA ARG A 101 4.83 -24.16 10.03
C ARG A 101 5.75 -24.83 9.03
N GLY A 102 6.61 -25.71 9.56
CA GLY A 102 7.43 -26.59 8.76
C GLY A 102 6.58 -27.49 7.89
N TYR A 103 6.82 -27.37 6.59
CA TYR A 103 6.84 -28.47 5.63
C TYR A 103 8.11 -28.30 4.80
#